data_AF-A0A8C5V3D2-F1
#
_entry.id   AF-A0A8C5V3D2-F1
#
_cell.length_a   1.000
_cell.length_b   1.000
_cell.length_c   1.000
_cell.angle_alpha   90.00
_cell.angle_beta   90.00
_cell.angle_gamma   90.00
#
_symmetry.space_group_name_H-M   'P 1'
#
loop_
_entity.id
_entity.type
_entity.pdbx_description
1 polymer ?
#
loop_
_entity_poly.entity_id
_entity_poly.type
_entity_poly.pdbx_seq_one_letter_code
_entity_poly.pdbx_strand_id
1 'polypeptide(L)'
;MALLTPQGVKEVFQCQKPQGREHLRRLLKWEEFDELRDPRRSILLDVLYDSVVFAVGKGFPWAEVAQVVKFTEELLRETKGKGRPGRRG
;
A
#
# COMPACT_ATOMS: atom_id res chain seq x y z
N MET A 1 -0.46 -12.73 -2.30
CA MET A 1 -1.45 -12.03 -3.14
C MET A 1 -2.25 -11.11 -2.22
N ALA A 2 -1.96 -9.82 -2.25
CA ALA A 2 -2.72 -8.81 -1.52
C ALA A 2 -4.12 -8.73 -2.14
N LEU A 3 -5.15 -8.84 -1.30
CA LEU A 3 -6.55 -8.71 -1.69
C LEU A 3 -6.96 -7.26 -1.41
N LEU A 4 -6.51 -6.33 -2.26
CA LEU A 4 -7.06 -4.99 -2.30
C LEU A 4 -8.47 -5.10 -2.90
N THR A 5 -9.45 -5.36 -2.05
CA THR A 5 -10.85 -5.36 -2.47
C THR A 5 -11.37 -3.92 -2.48
N PRO A 6 -12.29 -3.58 -3.39
CA PRO A 6 -12.94 -2.26 -3.40
C PRO A 6 -13.60 -1.93 -2.06
N GLN A 7 -14.06 -2.95 -1.33
CA GLN A 7 -14.58 -2.81 0.04
C GLN A 7 -13.48 -2.40 1.03
N GLY A 8 -12.32 -3.06 1.00
CA GLY A 8 -11.20 -2.71 1.89
C GLY A 8 -10.68 -1.29 1.67
N VAL A 9 -10.60 -0.84 0.42
CA VAL A 9 -10.19 0.54 0.10
C VAL A 9 -11.24 1.57 0.57
N LYS A 10 -12.52 1.22 0.49
CA LYS A 10 -13.60 2.03 1.03
C LYS A 10 -13.53 2.15 2.55
N GLU A 11 -13.23 1.06 3.26
CA GLU A 11 -13.00 1.08 4.72
C GLU A 11 -11.79 1.95 5.08
N VAL A 12 -10.69 1.86 4.32
CA VAL A 12 -9.51 2.73 4.50
C VAL A 12 -9.86 4.21 4.37
N PHE A 13 -10.70 4.56 3.39
CA PHE A 13 -11.17 5.93 3.19
C PHE A 13 -12.14 6.40 4.29
N GLN A 14 -12.98 5.50 4.82
CA GLN A 14 -13.91 5.81 5.91
C GLN A 14 -13.21 5.97 7.27
N CYS A 15 -12.04 5.35 7.46
CA CYS A 15 -11.25 5.46 8.68
C CYS A 15 -10.32 6.70 8.68
N GLN A 16 -10.09 7.30 9.86
CA GLN A 16 -9.10 8.38 10.03
C GLN A 16 -7.68 7.90 9.69
N LYS A 17 -6.80 8.80 9.23
CA LYS A 17 -5.39 8.54 8.83
C LYS A 17 -4.66 7.41 9.60
N PRO A 18 -4.66 7.35 10.95
CA PRO A 18 -3.98 6.26 11.67
C PRO A 18 -4.65 4.89 11.45
N GLN A 19 -5.97 4.81 11.53
CA GLN A 19 -6.73 3.56 11.33
C GLN A 19 -6.78 3.14 9.86
N GLY A 20 -6.90 4.10 8.94
CA GLY A 20 -6.86 3.85 7.50
C GLY A 20 -5.51 3.25 7.07
N ARG A 21 -4.39 3.73 7.66
CA ARG A 21 -3.06 3.15 7.45
C ARG A 21 -2.96 1.71 7.94
N GLU A 22 -3.45 1.41 9.13
CA GLU A 22 -3.47 0.04 9.65
C GLU A 22 -4.32 -0.90 8.77
N HIS A 23 -5.50 -0.44 8.33
CA HIS A 23 -6.34 -1.22 7.42
C HIS A 23 -5.65 -1.45 6.07
N LEU A 24 -5.02 -0.43 5.49
CA LEU A 24 -4.30 -0.56 4.23
C LEU A 24 -3.11 -1.53 4.39
N ARG A 25 -2.39 -1.45 5.51
CA ARG A 25 -1.32 -2.40 5.87
C ARG A 25 -1.84 -3.85 5.95
N ARG A 26 -2.99 -4.08 6.60
CA ARG A 26 -3.60 -5.42 6.69
C ARG A 26 -4.06 -5.94 5.32
N LEU A 27 -4.64 -5.10 4.48
CA LEU A 27 -5.10 -5.46 3.13
C LEU A 27 -3.94 -5.84 2.20
N LEU A 28 -2.83 -5.10 2.30
CA LEU A 28 -1.61 -5.35 1.56
C LEU A 28 -0.86 -6.61 2.02
N LYS A 29 -1.26 -7.20 3.18
CA LYS A 29 -0.52 -8.29 3.84
C LYS A 29 0.99 -8.02 3.87
N TRP A 30 1.38 -6.76 4.08
CA TRP A 30 2.77 -6.48 4.38
C TRP A 30 3.09 -7.23 5.68
N GLU A 31 4.01 -8.19 5.63
CA GLU A 31 4.57 -8.83 6.83
C GLU A 31 4.94 -7.74 7.85
N GLU A 32 4.98 -8.07 9.14
CA GLU A 32 5.32 -7.11 10.18
C GLU A 32 6.69 -6.47 9.93
N PHE A 33 6.69 -5.34 9.23
CA PHE A 33 7.86 -4.50 9.11
C PHE A 33 7.79 -3.52 10.25
N ASP A 34 8.75 -3.65 11.16
CA ASP A 34 9.08 -2.64 12.15
C ASP A 34 9.13 -1.28 11.46
N GLU A 35 8.20 -0.38 11.83
CA GLU A 35 8.18 1.01 11.38
C GLU A 35 9.51 1.73 11.71
N LEU A 36 10.25 1.20 12.69
CA LEU A 36 11.58 1.63 13.10
C LEU A 36 12.71 1.13 12.17
N ARG A 37 12.55 -0.02 11.50
CA ARG A 37 13.56 -0.61 10.60
C ARG A 37 13.44 -0.12 9.17
N ASP A 38 12.25 0.27 8.74
CA ASP A 38 11.97 0.70 7.37
C ASP A 38 11.15 2.00 7.33
N PRO A 39 11.76 3.17 7.62
CA PRO A 39 11.08 4.46 7.50
C PRO A 39 10.53 4.70 6.09
N ARG A 40 11.16 4.11 5.06
CA ARG A 40 10.64 4.11 3.69
C ARG A 40 9.24 3.54 3.62
N ARG A 41 8.95 2.42 4.28
CA ARG A 41 7.62 1.78 4.24
C ARG A 41 6.53 2.66 4.85
N SER A 42 6.86 3.41 5.90
CA SER A 42 5.93 4.37 6.50
C SER A 42 5.57 5.49 5.50
N ILE A 43 6.58 6.03 4.81
CA ILE A 43 6.38 7.01 3.73
C ILE A 43 5.55 6.41 2.59
N LEU A 44 5.81 5.16 2.21
CA LEU A 44 5.06 4.47 1.16
C LEU A 44 3.59 4.24 1.54
N LEU A 45 3.30 3.90 2.79
CA LEU A 45 1.93 3.81 3.30
C LEU A 45 1.21 5.17 3.22
N ASP A 46 1.92 6.27 3.48
CA ASP A 46 1.37 7.62 3.31
C ASP A 46 1.04 7.90 1.84
N VAL A 47 1.96 7.60 0.91
CA VAL A 47 1.77 7.77 -0.54
C VAL A 47 0.63 6.90 -1.08
N LEU A 48 0.51 5.66 -0.61
CA LEU A 48 -0.59 4.77 -1.01
C LEU A 48 -1.94 5.30 -0.50
N TYR A 49 -1.99 5.76 0.75
CA TYR A 49 -3.19 6.38 1.31
C TYR A 49 -3.58 7.66 0.56
N ASP A 50 -2.60 8.51 0.25
CA ASP A 50 -2.83 9.73 -0.52
C ASP A 50 -3.30 9.43 -1.94
N SER A 51 -2.76 8.38 -2.58
CA SER A 51 -3.24 7.89 -3.88
C SER A 51 -4.69 7.36 -3.82
N VAL A 52 -5.07 6.69 -2.73
CA VAL A 52 -6.48 6.29 -2.49
C VAL A 52 -7.38 7.52 -2.41
N VAL A 53 -7.03 8.48 -1.54
CA VAL A 53 -7.80 9.71 -1.35
C VAL A 53 -7.89 10.51 -2.65
N PHE A 54 -6.80 10.58 -3.41
CA PHE A 54 -6.75 11.25 -4.70
C PHE A 54 -7.68 10.58 -5.73
N ALA A 55 -7.61 9.26 -5.89
CA ALA A 55 -8.44 8.55 -6.86
C ALA A 55 -9.93 8.57 -6.47
N VAL A 56 -10.25 8.44 -5.17
CA VAL A 56 -11.62 8.61 -4.67
C VAL A 56 -12.10 10.05 -4.88
N GLY A 57 -11.27 11.05 -4.58
CA GLY A 57 -11.59 12.47 -4.77
C GLY A 57 -11.76 12.86 -6.25
N LYS A 58 -11.13 12.13 -7.16
CA LYS A 58 -11.32 12.26 -8.62
C LYS A 58 -12.59 11.58 -9.12
N GLY A 59 -13.28 10.79 -8.30
CA GLY A 59 -14.51 10.09 -8.66
C GLY A 59 -14.29 8.73 -9.35
N PHE A 60 -13.08 8.15 -9.26
CA PHE A 60 -12.84 6.81 -9.80
C PHE A 60 -13.64 5.76 -9.02
N PRO A 61 -14.13 4.70 -9.69
CA PRO A 61 -14.78 3.59 -9.00
C PRO A 61 -13.77 2.84 -8.12
N TRP A 62 -14.24 2.29 -7.00
CA TRP A 62 -13.41 1.60 -6.01
C TRP A 62 -12.53 0.48 -6.59
N ALA A 63 -12.96 -0.14 -7.69
CA ALA A 63 -12.17 -1.14 -8.43
C ALA A 63 -10.89 -0.53 -9.03
N GLU A 64 -10.99 0.65 -9.65
CA GLU A 64 -9.84 1.38 -10.20
C GLU A 64 -8.93 1.91 -9.08
N VAL A 65 -9.53 2.40 -7.98
CA VAL A 65 -8.74 2.82 -6.81
C VAL A 65 -7.91 1.65 -6.26
N ALA A 66 -8.50 0.47 -6.12
CA ALA A 66 -7.78 -0.74 -5.72
C ALA A 66 -6.67 -1.11 -6.71
N GLN A 67 -6.90 -0.90 -8.00
CA GLN A 67 -5.94 -1.18 -9.06
C GLN A 67 -4.76 -0.21 -9.04
N VAL A 68 -5.00 1.08 -8.77
CA VAL A 68 -3.95 2.10 -8.56
C VAL A 68 -3.09 1.73 -7.36
N VAL A 69 -3.69 1.40 -6.21
CA VAL A 69 -2.95 1.00 -5.00
C VAL A 69 -2.12 -0.26 -5.25
N LYS A 70 -2.68 -1.23 -5.97
CA LYS A 70 -1.97 -2.45 -6.36
C LYS A 70 -0.78 -2.14 -7.27
N PHE A 71 -0.98 -1.28 -8.27
CA PHE A 71 0.06 -0.86 -9.19
C PHE A 71 1.18 -0.13 -8.45
N THR A 72 0.84 0.79 -7.56
CA THR A 72 1.81 1.49 -6.71
C THR A 72 2.54 0.51 -5.80
N GLU A 73 1.86 -0.46 -5.16
CA GLU A 73 2.53 -1.49 -4.35
C GLU A 73 3.52 -2.33 -5.17
N GLU A 74 3.13 -2.77 -6.36
CA GLU A 74 3.96 -3.57 -7.25
C GLU A 74 5.19 -2.78 -7.72
N LEU A 75 5.00 -1.52 -8.14
CA LEU A 75 6.08 -0.61 -8.53
C LEU A 75 7.06 -0.39 -7.37
N LEU A 76 6.54 -0.25 -6.14
CA LEU A 76 7.35 -0.07 -4.93
C LEU A 76 8.13 -1.33 -4.56
N ARG A 77 7.54 -2.50 -4.79
CA ARG A 77 8.20 -3.79 -4.60
C ARG A 77 9.33 -4.00 -5.61
N GLU A 78 9.16 -3.56 -6.85
CA GLU A 78 10.25 -3.54 -7.83
C GLU A 78 11.33 -2.51 -7.50
N THR A 79 10.93 -1.34 -7.00
CA THR A 79 11.86 -0.25 -6.63
C THR A 79 12.67 -0.57 -5.38
N LYS A 80 12.22 -1.50 -4.52
CA LYS A 80 13.10 -2.28 -3.64
C LYS A 80 13.94 -3.19 -4.51
N GLY A 81 14.90 -2.57 -5.20
CA GLY A 81 15.79 -3.23 -6.12
C GLY A 81 16.33 -4.48 -5.48
N LYS A 82 16.42 -5.54 -6.29
CA LYS A 82 17.28 -6.70 -6.05
C LYS A 82 18.54 -6.23 -5.32
N GLY A 83 18.55 -6.31 -3.99
CA GLY A 83 19.76 -6.67 -3.29
C GLY A 83 20.14 -7.98 -3.95
N ARG A 84 21.18 -7.95 -4.79
CA ARG A 84 21.74 -9.13 -5.46
C ARG A 84 21.54 -10.32 -4.54
N PRO A 85 20.94 -11.45 -4.98
CA PRO A 85 21.17 -12.68 -4.26
C PRO A 85 22.70 -12.83 -4.27
N GLY A 86 23.32 -12.63 -3.11
CA GLY A 86 24.71 -12.96 -2.94
C GLY A 86 24.84 -14.40 -3.40
N ARG A 87 25.65 -14.63 -4.43
CA ARG A 87 26.22 -15.94 -4.69
C ARG A 87 26.76 -16.44 -3.33
N ARG A 88 26.03 -17.31 -2.67
CA ARG A 88 26.64 -18.26 -1.74
C ARG A 88 27.01 -19.45 -2.61
N GLY A 89 28.32 -19.62 -2.76
CA GLY A 89 28.92 -20.81 -3.32
C GLY A 89 28.90 -21.97 -2.34
#